data_AF-A0A2K8XN78-F1
#
_entry.id   AF-A0A2K8XN78-F1
#
_cell.length_a   1.000
_cell.length_b   1.000
_cell.length_c   1.000
_cell.angle_alpha   90.00
_cell.angle_beta   90.00
_cell.angle_gamma   90.00
#
_symmetry.space_group_name_H-M   'P 1'
#
loop_
_entity.id
_entity.type
_entity.pdbx_description
1 polymer ?
#
loop_
_entity_poly.entity_id
_entity_poly.type
_entity_poly.pdbx_seq_one_letter_code
_entity_poly.pdbx_strand_id
1 'polypeptide(L)'
;MKINLIEAIEKTKIENGVFPNLYRADDKIRNNFITLYRKHNWQIIFDWTIWDEGKIISRNKNFNYSTINFETKCKLLTAIVRNDRFYDGAIIEALNSGLILKILKTI
;
A
#
# COMPACT_ATOMS: atom_id res chain seq x y z
N MET A 1 -15.05 4.79 17.58
CA MET A 1 -14.00 3.75 17.54
C MET A 1 -13.29 3.84 16.19
N LYS A 2 -12.04 4.34 16.14
CA LYS A 2 -11.27 4.42 14.88
C LYS A 2 -10.57 3.08 14.67
N ILE A 3 -11.15 2.21 13.84
CA ILE A 3 -10.48 0.98 13.41
C ILE A 3 -9.25 1.40 12.59
N ASN A 4 -8.07 0.91 12.98
CA ASN A 4 -6.85 1.19 12.24
C ASN A 4 -6.90 0.46 10.87
N LEU A 5 -6.25 0.98 9.83
CA LEU A 5 -6.31 0.39 8.48
C LEU A 5 -5.88 -1.09 8.45
N ILE A 6 -4.82 -1.44 9.17
CA ILE A 6 -4.31 -2.80 9.32
C ILE A 6 -5.36 -3.68 10.03
N GLU A 7 -5.95 -3.20 11.13
CA GLU A 7 -7.03 -3.91 11.84
C GLU A 7 -8.27 -4.11 10.97
N ALA A 8 -8.67 -3.11 10.19
CA ALA A 8 -9.79 -3.23 9.25
C ALA A 8 -9.51 -4.33 8.22
N ILE A 9 -8.31 -4.32 7.63
CA ILE A 9 -7.91 -5.30 6.62
C ILE A 9 -7.76 -6.70 7.24
N GLU A 10 -7.26 -6.81 8.46
CA GLU A 10 -7.15 -8.08 9.19
C GLU A 10 -8.52 -8.65 9.55
N LYS A 11 -9.44 -7.80 10.03
CA LYS A 11 -10.83 -8.19 10.30
C LYS A 11 -11.53 -8.73 9.05
N THR A 12 -11.37 -8.07 7.90
CA THR A 12 -11.92 -8.54 6.61
C THR A 12 -11.41 -9.93 6.22
N LYS A 13 -10.16 -10.27 6.54
CA LYS A 13 -9.60 -11.61 6.26
C LYS A 13 -10.22 -12.71 7.12
N ILE A 14 -10.66 -12.38 8.34
CA ILE A 14 -11.20 -13.33 9.32
C ILE A 14 -12.68 -13.64 9.04
N GLU A 15 -13.49 -12.65 8.69
CA GLU A 15 -14.95 -12.80 8.55
C GLU A 15 -15.41 -13.73 7.39
N ASN A 16 -14.48 -14.19 6.55
CA ASN A 16 -14.79 -14.70 5.22
C ASN A 16 -14.25 -16.10 4.89
N GLY A 17 -13.73 -16.83 5.88
CA GLY A 17 -13.40 -18.26 5.76
C GLY A 17 -12.26 -18.64 4.81
N VAL A 18 -11.77 -17.73 3.97
CA VAL A 18 -10.54 -17.81 3.15
C VAL A 18 -9.96 -16.39 2.99
N PHE A 19 -8.63 -16.28 3.07
CA PHE A 19 -7.80 -15.12 2.74
C PHE A 19 -8.19 -14.41 1.40
N PRO A 20 -7.55 -13.27 1.10
CA PRO A 20 -8.06 -11.89 1.12
C PRO A 20 -9.00 -11.56 -0.06
N ASN A 21 -10.32 -11.39 0.12
CA ASN A 21 -11.13 -10.78 -0.97
C ASN A 21 -12.58 -10.33 -0.67
N LEU A 22 -13.03 -10.21 0.58
CA LEU A 22 -14.46 -9.95 0.84
C LEU A 22 -14.78 -8.54 1.36
N TYR A 23 -13.85 -7.61 1.26
CA TYR A 23 -14.18 -6.18 1.21
C TYR A 23 -13.30 -5.52 0.15
N ARG A 24 -13.92 -5.07 -0.94
CA ARG A 24 -13.23 -4.19 -1.89
C ARG A 24 -12.97 -2.87 -1.17
N ALA A 25 -11.72 -2.43 -1.16
CA ALA A 25 -11.37 -1.10 -0.73
C ALA A 25 -12.27 -0.10 -1.45
N ASP A 26 -12.94 0.72 -0.65
CA ASP A 26 -13.78 1.81 -1.08
C ASP A 26 -13.08 3.14 -0.76
N ASP A 27 -13.76 4.25 -1.02
CA ASP A 27 -13.22 5.58 -0.72
C ASP A 27 -12.92 5.78 0.76
N LYS A 28 -13.65 5.11 1.66
CA LYS A 28 -13.40 5.21 3.10
C LYS A 28 -12.07 4.57 3.47
N ILE A 29 -11.78 3.36 2.97
CA ILE A 29 -10.49 2.70 3.20
C ILE A 29 -9.37 3.48 2.52
N ARG A 30 -9.57 3.94 1.28
CA ARG A 30 -8.61 4.80 0.57
C ARG A 30 -8.26 6.04 1.40
N ASN A 31 -9.27 6.76 1.91
CA ASN A 31 -9.07 7.98 2.70
C ASN A 31 -8.41 7.70 4.05
N ASN A 32 -8.71 6.57 4.68
CA ASN A 32 -8.01 6.12 5.90
C ASN A 32 -6.53 5.85 5.62
N PHE A 33 -6.20 5.19 4.52
CA PHE A 33 -4.80 4.99 4.10
C PHE A 33 -4.10 6.32 3.84
N ILE A 34 -4.71 7.24 3.09
CA ILE A 34 -4.11 8.57 2.83
C ILE A 34 -3.87 9.32 4.13
N THR A 35 -4.81 9.25 5.07
CA THR A 35 -4.68 9.87 6.40
C THR A 35 -3.51 9.27 7.18
N LEU A 36 -3.38 7.94 7.19
CA LEU A 36 -2.26 7.24 7.83
C LEU A 36 -0.92 7.61 7.19
N TYR A 37 -0.84 7.55 5.86
CA TYR A 37 0.33 7.92 5.08
C TYR A 37 0.83 9.33 5.38
N ARG A 38 -0.10 10.30 5.46
CA ARG A 38 0.23 11.68 5.84
C ARG A 38 0.64 11.79 7.31
N LYS A 39 -0.08 11.12 8.22
CA LYS A 39 0.20 11.15 9.67
C LYS A 39 1.61 10.67 9.99
N HIS A 40 2.08 9.63 9.31
CA HIS A 40 3.43 9.06 9.52
C HIS A 40 4.52 9.71 8.68
N ASN A 41 4.19 10.72 7.86
CA ASN A 41 5.13 11.41 6.98
C ASN A 41 5.96 10.45 6.10
N TRP A 42 5.32 9.39 5.57
CA TRP A 42 5.97 8.42 4.67
C TRP A 42 6.25 8.95 3.26
N GLN A 43 5.88 10.20 3.00
CA GLN A 43 6.16 10.85 1.72
C GLN A 43 7.65 11.17 1.61
N ILE A 44 8.29 10.62 0.59
CA ILE A 44 9.70 10.89 0.28
C ILE A 44 9.81 11.48 -1.13
N ILE A 45 10.67 12.49 -1.26
CA ILE A 45 11.05 13.05 -2.56
C ILE A 45 12.23 12.24 -3.10
N PHE A 46 12.11 11.76 -4.32
CA PHE A 46 13.16 11.07 -5.05
C PHE A 46 12.92 11.23 -6.56
N ASP A 47 13.91 10.88 -7.39
CA ASP A 47 13.73 10.85 -8.85
C ASP A 47 13.26 9.46 -9.30
N TRP A 48 12.08 9.44 -9.88
CA TRP A 48 11.30 8.27 -10.25
C TRP A 48 11.71 7.71 -11.60
N THR A 49 12.14 8.62 -12.48
CA THR A 49 12.45 8.31 -13.86
C THR A 49 13.66 7.38 -13.93
N ILE A 50 14.59 7.57 -13.00
CA ILE A 50 15.84 6.81 -12.84
C ILE A 50 15.78 5.74 -11.74
N TRP A 51 14.64 5.53 -11.08
CA TRP A 51 14.53 4.55 -10.00
C TRP A 51 14.29 3.13 -10.54
N ASP A 52 15.35 2.50 -11.04
CA ASP A 52 15.27 1.16 -11.64
C ASP A 52 14.98 0.06 -10.63
N GLU A 53 15.44 0.20 -9.38
CA GLU A 53 15.09 -0.71 -8.28
C GLU A 53 13.56 -0.81 -8.11
N GLY A 54 12.85 0.32 -8.12
CA GLY A 54 11.38 0.34 -8.03
C GLY A 54 10.69 -0.37 -9.20
N LYS A 55 11.26 -0.29 -10.41
CA LYS A 55 10.76 -1.02 -11.59
C LYS A 55 10.98 -2.53 -11.47
N ILE A 56 12.09 -2.96 -10.87
CA ILE A 56 12.37 -4.38 -10.62
C ILE A 56 11.39 -4.92 -9.58
N ILE A 57 11.19 -4.20 -8.47
CA ILE A 57 10.26 -4.58 -7.40
C ILE A 57 8.83 -4.70 -7.95
N SER A 58 8.36 -3.72 -8.72
CA SER A 58 6.96 -3.69 -9.21
C SER A 58 6.64 -4.80 -10.21
N ARG A 59 7.64 -5.29 -10.95
CA ARG A 59 7.49 -6.44 -11.87
C ARG A 59 7.46 -7.79 -11.15
N ASN A 60 7.94 -7.86 -9.91
CA ASN A 60 7.98 -9.10 -9.15
C ASN A 60 6.75 -9.24 -8.23
N LYS A 61 5.76 -10.03 -8.66
CA LYS A 61 4.52 -10.30 -7.91
C LYS A 61 4.75 -10.94 -6.53
N ASN A 62 5.89 -11.62 -6.35
CA ASN A 62 6.24 -12.35 -5.13
C ASN A 62 7.42 -11.70 -4.39
N PHE A 63 7.66 -10.40 -4.62
CA PHE A 63 8.75 -9.69 -3.96
C PHE A 63 8.63 -9.76 -2.42
N ASN A 64 9.75 -10.04 -1.75
CA ASN A 64 9.80 -10.06 -0.29
C ASN A 64 10.17 -8.68 0.27
N TYR A 65 9.15 -7.91 0.69
CA TYR A 65 9.33 -6.54 1.20
C TYR A 65 10.12 -6.44 2.51
N SER A 66 10.35 -7.54 3.25
CA SER A 66 11.22 -7.49 4.44
C SER A 66 12.70 -7.31 4.09
N THR A 67 13.09 -7.56 2.84
CA THR A 67 14.48 -7.48 2.37
C THR A 67 14.96 -6.06 2.02
N ILE A 68 14.04 -5.09 1.93
CA ILE A 68 14.36 -3.70 1.60
C ILE A 68 14.28 -2.81 2.84
N ASN A 69 15.05 -1.72 2.82
CA ASN A 69 15.07 -0.77 3.93
C ASN A 69 13.77 0.06 4.01
N PHE A 70 13.61 0.79 5.12
CA PHE A 70 12.44 1.64 5.35
C PHE A 70 12.29 2.75 4.28
N GLU A 71 13.39 3.33 3.80
CA GLU A 71 13.36 4.37 2.78
C GLU A 71 12.77 3.85 1.46
N THR A 72 13.20 2.69 0.97
CA THR A 72 12.68 2.03 -0.23
C THR A 72 11.19 1.71 -0.08
N LYS A 73 10.75 1.27 1.11
CA LYS A 73 9.31 1.07 1.41
C LYS A 73 8.51 2.37 1.28
N CYS A 74 9.02 3.46 1.84
CA CYS A 74 8.40 4.78 1.72
C CYS A 74 8.39 5.31 0.27
N LYS A 75 9.46 5.05 -0.52
CA LYS A 75 9.46 5.34 -1.96
C LYS A 75 8.36 4.58 -2.69
N LEU A 76 8.17 3.29 -2.39
CA LEU A 76 7.08 2.47 -2.97
C LEU A 76 5.69 3.00 -2.58
N LEU A 77 5.47 3.34 -1.30
CA LEU A 77 4.19 3.91 -0.86
C LEU A 77 3.92 5.27 -1.52
N THR A 78 4.95 6.12 -1.59
CA THR A 78 4.86 7.38 -2.33
C THR A 78 4.47 7.09 -3.78
N ALA A 79 5.03 6.03 -4.38
CA ALA A 79 4.72 5.63 -5.75
C ALA A 79 3.29 5.24 -6.03
N ILE A 80 2.72 4.46 -5.13
CA ILE A 80 1.32 4.10 -5.20
C ILE A 80 0.45 5.37 -5.04
N VAL A 81 0.74 6.22 -4.06
CA VAL A 81 -0.05 7.44 -3.80
C VAL A 81 0.01 8.45 -4.96
N ARG A 82 1.16 8.59 -5.61
CA ARG A 82 1.30 9.50 -6.76
C ARG A 82 0.66 8.94 -8.02
N ASN A 83 0.68 7.62 -8.22
CA ASN A 83 0.06 6.99 -9.39
C ASN A 83 -1.45 7.26 -9.45
N ASP A 84 -2.10 7.40 -8.28
CA ASP A 84 -3.51 7.76 -8.14
C ASP A 84 -3.89 9.11 -8.80
N ARG A 85 -2.91 9.98 -9.07
CA ARG A 85 -3.14 11.25 -9.80
C ARG A 85 -3.24 11.06 -11.31
N PHE A 86 -2.74 9.95 -11.84
CA PHE A 86 -2.65 9.66 -13.27
C PHE A 86 -3.56 8.49 -13.66
N TYR A 87 -3.83 7.59 -12.73
CA TYR A 87 -4.72 6.46 -12.88
C TYR A 87 -5.73 6.46 -11.74
N ASP A 88 -6.98 6.77 -12.06
CA ASP A 88 -8.05 6.78 -11.07
C ASP A 88 -8.24 5.38 -10.48
N GLY A 89 -8.34 5.30 -9.15
CA GLY A 89 -8.45 4.05 -8.42
C GLY A 89 -7.12 3.30 -8.18
N ALA A 90 -5.95 3.86 -8.52
CA ALA A 90 -4.65 3.20 -8.28
C ALA A 90 -4.45 2.74 -6.83
N ILE A 91 -4.82 3.58 -5.86
CA ILE A 91 -4.69 3.24 -4.43
C ILE A 91 -5.67 2.11 -4.07
N ILE A 92 -6.90 2.17 -4.59
CA ILE A 92 -7.92 1.14 -4.34
C ILE A 92 -7.47 -0.20 -4.90
N GLU A 93 -6.90 -0.23 -6.11
CA GLU A 93 -6.34 -1.45 -6.70
C GLU A 93 -5.15 -1.99 -5.89
N ALA A 94 -4.25 -1.11 -5.44
CA ALA A 94 -3.11 -1.49 -4.59
C ALA A 94 -3.53 -1.99 -3.20
N LEU A 95 -4.64 -1.48 -2.65
CA LEU A 95 -5.25 -1.98 -1.41
C LEU A 95 -5.88 -3.36 -1.65
N ASN A 96 -6.66 -3.52 -2.71
CA ASN A 96 -7.35 -4.76 -3.06
C ASN A 96 -6.39 -5.91 -3.39
N SER A 97 -5.29 -5.61 -4.07
CA SER A 97 -4.22 -6.60 -4.33
C SER A 97 -3.41 -6.97 -3.07
N GLY A 98 -3.60 -6.24 -1.96
CA GLY A 98 -2.85 -6.42 -0.72
C GLY A 98 -1.42 -5.87 -0.77
N LEU A 99 -1.02 -5.20 -1.86
CA LEU A 99 0.31 -4.61 -2.03
C LEU A 99 0.65 -3.64 -0.89
N ILE A 100 -0.24 -2.68 -0.62
CA ILE A 100 -0.04 -1.71 0.46
C ILE A 100 0.14 -2.43 1.80
N LEU A 101 -0.69 -3.43 2.10
CA LEU A 101 -0.60 -4.17 3.36
C LEU A 101 0.73 -4.94 3.49
N LYS A 102 1.19 -5.59 2.41
CA LYS A 102 2.48 -6.30 2.40
C LYS A 102 3.64 -5.37 2.76
N ILE A 103 3.63 -4.14 2.22
CA ILE A 103 4.64 -3.12 2.55
C ILE A 103 4.49 -2.69 4.02
N LEU A 104 3.28 -2.30 4.45
CA LEU A 104 3.02 -1.79 5.80
C LEU A 104 3.37 -2.79 6.91
N LYS A 105 3.16 -4.09 6.69
CA LYS A 105 3.50 -5.14 7.67
C LYS A 105 5.02 -5.33 7.87
N THR A 106 5.83 -4.71 7.01
CA THR A 106 7.29 -4.80 7.05
C THR A 106 7.96 -3.46 7.38
N ILE A 107 7.16 -2.45 7.72
CA ILE A 107 7.59 -1.18 8.31
C ILE A 107 7.65 -1.35 9.82
#